data_AF-A0A7V4J1W8-F1
#
_entry.id   AF-A0A7V4J1W8-F1
#
_cell.length_a   1.000
_cell.length_b   1.000
_cell.length_c   1.000
_cell.angle_alpha   90.00
_cell.angle_beta   90.00
_cell.angle_gamma   90.00
#
_symmetry.space_group_name_H-M   'P 1'
#
loop_
_entity.id
_entity.type
_entity.pdbx_description
1 polymer ?
#
loop_
_entity_poly.entity_id
_entity_poly.type
_entity_poly.pdbx_seq_one_letter_code
_entity_poly.pdbx_strand_id
1 'polypeptide(L)'
;MKNDIFITDIPRHIEGKFQSAKGLGCGWVAVDYICEGLRGTGIATGYASNAKELKIHLNAKGNHVIYLGVGAGSSIRAWIEGEKGFREFVCEHGGEYIQEIRLHSANITGKNLIIAPLYNARYGHYDNHCFIAYIRLTKTDYATGKNAKKLIATNDGCSWIALEGMSSIRDVYKQFYPYKDSDWFRMLWCPTGADVSGNHISKVGTTMPFSTTHTYRRCDRQFVITIRRVLKNGGDILK
;
A
#
# COMPACT_ATOMS: atom_id res chain seq x y z
N MET A 1 15.96 12.82 18.94
CA MET A 1 15.24 13.89 18.20
C MET A 1 16.10 14.71 17.22
N LYS A 2 17.45 14.65 17.20
CA LYS A 2 18.27 15.61 16.42
C LYS A 2 18.39 15.40 14.89
N ASN A 3 17.71 14.44 14.27
CA ASN A 3 17.87 14.12 12.82
C ASN A 3 16.55 13.88 12.06
N ASP A 4 15.43 14.37 12.59
CA ASP A 4 14.13 14.23 11.91
C ASP A 4 13.89 15.43 10.97
N ILE A 5 13.49 15.13 9.73
CA ILE A 5 13.05 16.11 8.75
C ILE A 5 11.53 16.02 8.68
N PHE A 6 10.84 17.12 8.90
CA PHE A 6 9.40 17.23 8.73
C PHE A 6 9.10 17.94 7.41
N ILE A 7 8.38 17.26 6.53
CA ILE A 7 7.77 17.86 5.34
C ILE A 7 6.36 18.30 5.75
N THR A 8 6.25 19.59 6.03
CA THR A 8 5.00 20.32 6.27
C THR A 8 4.60 21.07 5.00
N ASP A 9 3.47 21.77 5.01
CA ASP A 9 2.97 22.50 3.83
C ASP A 9 2.95 21.63 2.56
N ILE A 10 2.42 20.40 2.69
CA ILE A 10 2.43 19.34 1.69
C ILE A 10 2.08 19.83 0.27
N PRO A 11 1.08 20.72 0.05
CA PRO A 11 0.79 21.26 -1.27
C PRO A 11 1.99 21.82 -2.04
N ARG A 12 2.99 22.39 -1.35
CA ARG A 12 4.20 22.96 -1.97
C ARG A 12 5.20 21.90 -2.44
N HIS A 13 5.08 20.68 -1.93
CA HIS A 13 5.95 19.57 -2.24
C HIS A 13 5.37 18.64 -3.30
N ILE A 14 4.13 18.85 -3.74
CA ILE A 14 3.50 18.05 -4.79
C ILE A 14 4.13 18.37 -6.14
N GLU A 15 4.39 17.34 -6.94
CA GLU A 15 4.92 17.50 -8.30
C GLU A 15 3.96 18.33 -9.16
N GLY A 16 4.51 19.38 -9.78
CA GLY A 16 3.75 20.36 -10.55
C GLY A 16 3.13 21.47 -9.69
N LYS A 17 2.12 22.16 -10.23
CA LYS A 17 1.39 23.20 -9.50
C LYS A 17 0.16 22.59 -8.85
N PHE A 18 0.20 22.32 -7.56
CA PHE A 18 -0.99 21.88 -6.83
C PHE A 18 -2.10 22.91 -6.94
N GLN A 19 -3.30 22.46 -7.29
CA GLN A 19 -4.51 23.26 -7.29
C GLN A 19 -5.53 22.56 -6.40
N SER A 20 -5.91 23.23 -5.32
CA SER A 20 -6.93 22.71 -4.41
C SER A 20 -8.26 22.56 -5.16
N ALA A 21 -8.89 21.41 -4.99
CA ALA A 21 -10.25 21.20 -5.44
C ALA A 21 -11.24 22.10 -4.66
N LYS A 22 -12.46 22.21 -5.17
CA LYS A 22 -13.53 23.03 -4.57
C LYS A 22 -14.04 22.50 -3.22
N GLY A 23 -13.76 21.23 -2.90
CA GLY A 23 -14.23 20.58 -1.69
C GLY A 23 -13.87 19.10 -1.65
N LEU A 24 -14.04 18.49 -0.47
CA LEU A 24 -13.90 17.05 -0.29
C LEU A 24 -14.85 16.31 -1.25
N GLY A 25 -14.32 15.36 -2.01
CA GLY A 25 -15.09 14.64 -3.05
C GLY A 25 -14.83 15.13 -4.48
N CYS A 26 -14.34 16.36 -4.68
CA CYS A 26 -14.03 16.89 -6.02
C CYS A 26 -12.56 16.69 -6.44
N GLY A 27 -11.73 16.19 -5.54
CA GLY A 27 -10.29 16.05 -5.71
C GLY A 27 -9.58 16.24 -4.39
N TRP A 28 -8.27 16.45 -4.45
CA TRP A 28 -7.48 16.83 -3.27
C TRP A 28 -7.74 18.28 -2.90
N VAL A 29 -7.94 18.53 -1.61
CA VAL A 29 -8.06 19.88 -1.03
C VAL A 29 -6.93 20.14 -0.05
N ALA A 30 -6.50 21.40 0.03
CA ALA A 30 -5.58 21.84 1.08
C ALA A 30 -6.36 22.00 2.39
N VAL A 31 -5.79 21.52 3.51
CA VAL A 31 -6.39 21.63 4.84
C VAL A 31 -5.32 22.03 5.84
N ASP A 32 -5.52 23.13 6.54
CA ASP A 32 -4.61 23.56 7.60
C ASP A 32 -4.75 22.68 8.84
N TYR A 33 -3.63 22.44 9.53
CA TYR A 33 -3.61 21.68 10.77
C TYR A 33 -2.64 22.29 11.79
N ILE A 34 -2.90 21.97 13.04
CA ILE A 34 -2.08 22.33 14.18
C ILE A 34 -1.99 21.11 15.10
N CYS A 35 -0.77 20.76 15.47
CA CYS A 35 -0.43 19.80 16.51
C CYS A 35 0.45 20.49 17.56
N GLU A 36 0.69 19.81 18.67
CA GLU A 36 1.69 20.26 19.64
C GLU A 36 3.07 20.37 18.97
N GLY A 37 3.60 21.60 18.85
CA GLY A 37 4.91 21.86 18.28
C GLY A 37 5.02 21.79 16.75
N LEU A 38 3.92 21.55 16.01
CA LEU A 38 3.92 21.48 14.54
C LEU A 38 2.65 22.09 13.94
N ARG A 39 2.78 22.85 12.87
CA ARG A 39 1.64 23.39 12.11
C ARG A 39 1.98 23.44 10.62
N GLY A 40 0.96 23.47 9.78
CA GLY A 40 1.13 23.70 8.35
C GLY A 40 -0.13 23.37 7.58
N THR A 41 0.02 23.24 6.27
CA THR A 41 -1.06 22.81 5.38
C THR A 41 -0.86 21.38 4.90
N GLY A 42 -1.81 20.51 5.21
CA GLY A 42 -1.90 19.14 4.71
C GLY A 42 -2.75 19.03 3.44
N ILE A 43 -3.05 17.80 3.06
CA ILE A 43 -3.97 17.48 1.96
C ILE A 43 -5.03 16.49 2.40
N ALA A 44 -6.26 16.72 1.97
CA ALA A 44 -7.37 15.81 2.20
C ALA A 44 -8.11 15.45 0.92
N THR A 45 -8.77 14.31 0.90
CA THR A 45 -9.77 13.97 -0.11
C THR A 45 -10.87 13.11 0.49
N GLY A 46 -12.04 13.11 -0.14
CA GLY A 46 -13.20 12.33 0.30
C GLY A 46 -13.25 10.95 -0.38
N TYR A 47 -13.90 10.00 0.28
CA TYR A 47 -14.10 8.63 -0.22
C TYR A 47 -14.61 8.55 -1.66
N ALA A 48 -15.64 9.35 -1.98
CA ALA A 48 -16.29 9.37 -3.29
C ALA A 48 -15.51 10.19 -4.34
N SER A 49 -14.30 10.65 -4.01
CA SER A 49 -13.53 11.50 -4.90
C SER A 49 -12.89 10.72 -6.04
N ASN A 50 -12.82 11.36 -7.21
CA ASN A 50 -11.98 10.96 -8.34
C ASN A 50 -10.52 11.45 -8.22
N ALA A 51 -10.10 11.88 -7.02
CA ALA A 51 -8.75 12.37 -6.75
C ALA A 51 -7.70 11.35 -7.20
N LYS A 52 -6.80 11.73 -8.13
CA LYS A 52 -5.73 10.86 -8.63
C LYS A 52 -4.60 10.71 -7.61
N GLU A 53 -3.65 9.83 -7.90
CA GLU A 53 -2.41 9.77 -7.12
C GLU A 53 -1.63 11.11 -7.17
N LEU A 54 -0.97 11.43 -6.07
CA LEU A 54 -0.08 12.58 -5.93
C LEU A 54 1.34 12.10 -5.72
N LYS A 55 2.28 12.75 -6.39
CA LYS A 55 3.72 12.58 -6.16
C LYS A 55 4.21 13.73 -5.29
N ILE A 56 4.85 13.41 -4.18
CA ILE A 56 5.36 14.37 -3.20
C ILE A 56 6.88 14.27 -3.20
N HIS A 57 7.53 15.39 -3.51
CA HIS A 57 8.99 15.53 -3.48
C HIS A 57 9.50 15.48 -2.05
N LEU A 58 10.26 14.43 -1.72
CA LEU A 58 10.83 14.23 -0.38
C LEU A 58 12.04 15.12 -0.09
N ASN A 59 12.75 15.58 -1.13
CA ASN A 59 13.90 16.50 -1.05
C ASN A 59 14.99 16.10 -0.03
N ALA A 60 15.15 14.81 0.23
CA ALA A 60 16.14 14.26 1.15
C ALA A 60 16.99 13.18 0.46
N LYS A 61 18.19 12.93 1.01
CA LYS A 61 19.17 12.00 0.43
C LYS A 61 19.60 10.94 1.44
N GLY A 62 19.76 9.71 0.97
CA GLY A 62 20.17 8.56 1.77
C GLY A 62 18.99 7.81 2.39
N ASN A 63 19.30 6.96 3.36
CA ASN A 63 18.34 6.06 3.99
C ASN A 63 17.56 6.76 5.09
N HIS A 64 16.23 6.66 5.02
CA HIS A 64 15.32 7.22 6.01
C HIS A 64 14.21 6.22 6.35
N VAL A 65 13.78 6.22 7.61
CA VAL A 65 12.46 5.70 7.99
C VAL A 65 11.43 6.77 7.67
N ILE A 66 10.39 6.39 6.94
CA ILE A 66 9.32 7.31 6.53
C ILE A 66 8.11 7.09 7.42
N TYR A 67 7.58 8.17 7.98
CA TYR A 67 6.34 8.21 8.75
C TYR A 67 5.37 9.20 8.11
N LEU A 68 4.08 8.87 8.13
CA LEU A 68 3.01 9.76 7.67
C LEU A 68 2.19 10.19 8.88
N GLY A 69 2.03 11.50 9.08
CA GLY A 69 1.07 12.06 10.01
C GLY A 69 -0.30 12.11 9.33
N VAL A 70 -1.22 11.27 9.75
CA VAL A 70 -2.55 11.09 9.13
C VAL A 70 -3.67 11.34 10.12
N GLY A 71 -4.80 11.88 9.66
CA GLY A 71 -5.97 12.08 10.54
C GLY A 71 -6.63 10.77 10.94
N ALA A 72 -7.26 10.74 12.12
CA ALA A 72 -8.13 9.62 12.53
C ALA A 72 -9.16 9.29 11.43
N GLY A 73 -9.48 8.01 11.26
CA GLY A 73 -10.38 7.52 10.20
C GLY A 73 -9.82 7.61 8.78
N SER A 74 -8.55 8.04 8.60
CA SER A 74 -7.96 8.15 7.27
C SER A 74 -7.69 6.81 6.61
N SER A 75 -8.04 6.70 5.33
CA SER A 75 -7.68 5.55 4.49
C SER A 75 -6.78 5.98 3.33
N ILE A 76 -5.58 5.40 3.25
CA ILE A 76 -4.51 5.88 2.36
C ILE A 76 -3.67 4.76 1.79
N ARG A 77 -3.28 4.89 0.52
CA ARG A 77 -2.24 4.09 -0.12
C ARG A 77 -0.98 4.91 -0.28
N ALA A 78 0.17 4.35 0.07
CA ALA A 78 1.46 5.03 -0.01
C ALA A 78 2.57 4.11 -0.50
N TRP A 79 3.46 4.63 -1.35
CA TRP A 79 4.67 3.92 -1.80
C TRP A 79 5.75 4.87 -2.29
N ILE A 80 6.99 4.38 -2.40
CA ILE A 80 8.08 5.16 -3.00
C ILE A 80 8.14 4.92 -4.50
N GLU A 81 8.41 5.98 -5.27
CA GLU A 81 8.54 5.89 -6.72
C GLU A 81 9.56 4.82 -7.15
N GLY A 82 9.18 4.03 -8.16
CA GLY A 82 9.96 2.89 -8.66
C GLY A 82 9.68 1.57 -7.92
N GLU A 83 8.88 1.56 -6.86
CA GLU A 83 8.50 0.31 -6.17
C GLU A 83 7.31 -0.39 -6.83
N LYS A 84 7.30 -1.73 -6.75
CA LYS A 84 6.32 -2.58 -7.42
C LYS A 84 4.96 -2.64 -6.73
N GLY A 85 4.91 -2.36 -5.42
CA GLY A 85 3.72 -2.46 -4.59
C GLY A 85 3.40 -1.15 -3.86
N PHE A 86 2.45 -1.22 -2.95
CA PHE A 86 2.13 -0.12 -2.05
C PHE A 86 1.68 -0.65 -0.70
N ARG A 87 1.73 0.20 0.33
CA ARG A 87 1.09 -0.08 1.61
C ARG A 87 -0.26 0.62 1.67
N GLU A 88 -1.26 -0.08 2.18
CA GLU A 88 -2.57 0.50 2.50
C GLU A 88 -2.68 0.62 4.01
N PHE A 89 -3.20 1.76 4.46
CA PHE A 89 -3.47 2.03 5.86
C PHE A 89 -4.94 2.40 5.99
N VAL A 90 -5.57 1.81 7.00
CA VAL A 90 -6.89 2.21 7.50
C VAL A 90 -6.66 2.60 8.94
N CYS A 91 -6.79 3.88 9.24
CA CYS A 91 -6.55 4.41 10.57
C CYS A 91 -7.78 4.22 11.44
N GLU A 92 -7.57 4.08 12.75
CA GLU A 92 -8.67 3.94 13.70
C GLU A 92 -9.60 5.15 13.64
N HIS A 93 -10.91 4.89 13.72
CA HIS A 93 -11.93 5.93 13.76
C HIS A 93 -12.09 6.48 15.17
N GLY A 94 -12.45 7.76 15.26
CA GLY A 94 -12.77 8.45 16.50
C GLY A 94 -11.64 9.38 16.95
N GLY A 95 -11.98 10.63 17.26
CA GLY A 95 -11.07 11.65 17.78
C GLY A 95 -10.62 12.69 16.75
N GLU A 96 -10.17 13.84 17.25
CA GLU A 96 -9.63 14.96 16.49
C GLU A 96 -8.10 14.99 16.63
N TYR A 97 -7.44 13.91 16.22
CA TYR A 97 -5.98 13.79 16.33
C TYR A 97 -5.33 13.33 15.04
N ILE A 98 -4.02 13.59 14.97
CA ILE A 98 -3.13 13.10 13.93
C ILE A 98 -2.31 11.94 14.50
N GLN A 99 -2.39 10.79 13.83
CA GLN A 99 -1.63 9.58 14.13
C GLN A 99 -0.38 9.52 13.24
N GLU A 100 0.76 9.18 13.81
CA GLU A 100 1.93 8.81 13.01
C GLU A 100 1.91 7.32 12.66
N ILE A 101 1.86 7.02 11.36
CA ILE A 101 1.99 5.67 10.84
C ILE A 101 3.35 5.48 10.17
N ARG A 102 4.06 4.40 10.53
CA ARG A 102 5.32 4.05 9.86
C ARG A 102 5.02 3.44 8.51
N LEU A 103 5.60 3.98 7.44
CA LEU A 103 5.54 3.40 6.09
C LEU A 103 6.53 2.23 5.95
N HIS A 104 7.83 2.52 5.85
CA HIS A 104 8.97 1.59 5.94
C HIS A 104 10.28 2.41 5.84
N SER A 105 11.44 1.74 5.76
CA SER A 105 12.75 2.39 5.58
C SER A 105 13.24 2.27 4.13
N ALA A 106 13.65 3.36 3.49
CA ALA A 106 14.10 3.35 2.10
C ALA A 106 15.24 4.34 1.83
N ASN A 107 16.04 4.08 0.79
CA ASN A 107 16.85 5.11 0.15
C ASN A 107 15.93 6.00 -0.70
N ILE A 108 15.75 7.24 -0.27
CA ILE A 108 14.81 8.21 -0.87
C ILE A 108 15.50 9.22 -1.79
N THR A 109 16.80 9.05 -2.07
CA THR A 109 17.57 9.97 -2.90
C THR A 109 16.94 10.09 -4.29
N GLY A 110 16.44 11.29 -4.61
CA GLY A 110 15.83 11.58 -5.91
C GLY A 110 14.51 10.84 -6.17
N LYS A 111 13.85 10.33 -5.12
CA LYS A 111 12.57 9.62 -5.24
C LYS A 111 11.43 10.43 -4.63
N ASN A 112 10.26 10.26 -5.21
CA ASN A 112 9.02 10.80 -4.69
C ASN A 112 8.30 9.80 -3.79
N LEU A 113 7.59 10.30 -2.78
CA LEU A 113 6.53 9.55 -2.12
C LEU A 113 5.26 9.69 -2.94
N ILE A 114 4.62 8.58 -3.26
CA ILE A 114 3.37 8.58 -4.00
C ILE A 114 2.25 8.20 -3.05
N ILE A 115 1.19 9.00 -3.07
CA ILE A 115 0.00 8.88 -2.24
C ILE A 115 -1.21 8.71 -3.14
N ALA A 116 -2.11 7.79 -2.80
CA ALA A 116 -3.41 7.67 -3.46
C ALA A 116 -4.53 7.42 -2.45
N PRO A 117 -5.77 7.88 -2.72
CA PRO A 117 -6.91 7.51 -1.90
C PRO A 117 -7.24 6.03 -2.06
N LEU A 118 -7.90 5.48 -1.04
CA LEU A 118 -8.45 4.13 -1.09
C LEU A 118 -9.86 4.16 -1.70
N TYR A 119 -9.99 3.81 -2.98
CA TYR A 119 -11.31 3.64 -3.60
C TYR A 119 -11.93 2.31 -3.17
N ASN A 120 -13.24 2.31 -2.90
CA ASN A 120 -14.02 1.10 -2.63
C ASN A 120 -13.47 0.25 -1.47
N ALA A 121 -13.09 0.90 -0.36
CA ALA A 121 -12.71 0.21 0.88
C ALA A 121 -13.79 -0.82 1.24
N ARG A 122 -13.37 -2.09 1.35
CA ARG A 122 -14.26 -3.26 1.47
C ARG A 122 -14.96 -3.36 2.84
N TYR A 123 -14.43 -2.63 3.81
CA TYR A 123 -15.01 -2.46 5.13
C TYR A 123 -15.81 -1.17 5.07
N GLY A 124 -17.14 -1.28 5.00
CA GLY A 124 -18.10 -0.18 4.87
C GLY A 124 -18.15 0.74 6.10
N HIS A 125 -17.00 1.21 6.57
CA HIS A 125 -16.93 2.28 7.54
C HIS A 125 -17.19 3.59 6.79
N TYR A 126 -18.32 4.18 7.17
CA TYR A 126 -18.85 5.43 6.69
C TYR A 126 -17.77 6.52 6.87
N ASP A 127 -17.64 7.38 5.86
CA ASP A 127 -16.81 8.58 5.86
C ASP A 127 -15.29 8.37 5.79
N ASN A 128 -14.78 7.40 5.02
CA ASN A 128 -13.35 7.29 4.73
C ASN A 128 -12.82 8.51 3.94
N HIS A 129 -12.44 9.57 4.64
CA HIS A 129 -11.59 10.61 4.08
C HIS A 129 -10.14 10.13 4.11
N CYS A 130 -9.29 10.73 3.29
CA CYS A 130 -7.85 10.57 3.39
C CYS A 130 -7.31 11.93 3.79
N PHE A 131 -6.66 12.06 4.94
CA PHE A 131 -6.00 13.28 5.36
C PHE A 131 -4.55 13.01 5.74
N ILE A 132 -3.62 13.72 5.10
CA ILE A 132 -2.19 13.74 5.46
C ILE A 132 -1.84 15.15 5.91
N ALA A 133 -1.39 15.26 7.14
CA ALA A 133 -0.89 16.51 7.72
C ALA A 133 0.57 16.76 7.33
N TYR A 134 1.44 15.77 7.56
CA TYR A 134 2.88 15.89 7.31
C TYR A 134 3.53 14.54 6.99
N ILE A 135 4.77 14.60 6.53
CA ILE A 135 5.65 13.44 6.38
C ILE A 135 6.86 13.66 7.27
N ARG A 136 7.19 12.70 8.14
CA ARG A 136 8.41 12.72 8.95
C ARG A 136 9.41 11.71 8.41
N LEU A 137 10.64 12.17 8.21
CA LEU A 137 11.76 11.37 7.74
C LEU A 137 12.81 11.31 8.83
N THR A 138 13.07 10.11 9.34
CA THR A 138 14.15 9.88 10.32
C THR A 138 15.32 9.23 9.63
N LYS A 139 16.47 9.90 9.61
CA LYS A 139 17.69 9.31 9.04
C LYS A 139 18.03 8.00 9.75
N THR A 140 18.42 6.99 8.99
CA THR A 140 18.76 5.68 9.56
C THR A 140 19.94 5.03 8.87
N ASP A 141 20.75 4.33 9.64
CA ASP A 141 21.85 3.50 9.14
C ASP A 141 21.39 2.06 8.85
N TYR A 142 20.11 1.74 9.09
CA TYR A 142 19.54 0.46 8.68
C TYR A 142 19.72 0.30 7.17
N ALA A 143 20.62 -0.60 6.79
CA ALA A 143 20.83 -0.97 5.41
C ALA A 143 19.53 -1.53 4.85
N THR A 144 19.01 -0.89 3.79
CA THR A 144 17.98 -1.48 2.94
C THR A 144 18.57 -2.69 2.25
N GLY A 145 18.44 -3.87 2.87
CA GLY A 145 18.75 -5.17 2.28
C GLY A 145 20.25 -5.47 2.11
N LYS A 146 20.77 -6.37 2.94
CA LYS A 146 21.76 -7.40 2.52
C LYS A 146 22.00 -8.50 3.56
N ASN A 147 21.66 -8.31 4.85
CA ASN A 147 22.03 -9.25 5.92
C ASN A 147 21.00 -9.46 7.06
N ALA A 148 19.71 -9.16 6.87
CA ALA A 148 18.69 -9.52 7.86
C ALA A 148 18.28 -11.00 7.67
N LYS A 149 18.32 -11.79 8.75
CA LYS A 149 18.12 -13.25 8.70
C LYS A 149 16.73 -13.65 8.15
N LYS A 150 16.77 -14.82 7.48
CA LYS A 150 15.87 -15.38 6.48
C LYS A 150 14.61 -15.97 7.11
N LEU A 151 13.43 -15.43 6.78
CA LEU A 151 12.13 -16.01 7.15
C LEU A 151 11.35 -16.32 5.87
N ILE A 152 10.88 -17.56 5.73
CA ILE A 152 9.92 -17.98 4.70
C ILE A 152 8.56 -17.96 5.38
N ALA A 153 7.56 -17.29 4.80
CA ALA A 153 6.18 -17.62 5.16
C ALA A 153 5.36 -18.05 3.95
N THR A 154 4.45 -18.96 4.26
CA THR A 154 3.44 -19.51 3.37
C THR A 154 2.17 -18.69 3.54
N ASN A 155 1.61 -18.15 2.47
CA ASN A 155 0.32 -17.47 2.52
C ASN A 155 -0.77 -18.43 2.03
N ASP A 156 -1.83 -18.60 2.83
CA ASP A 156 -3.07 -19.26 2.39
C ASP A 156 -3.84 -18.31 1.46
N GLY A 157 -3.57 -18.44 0.16
CA GLY A 157 -4.18 -17.61 -0.89
C GLY A 157 -5.71 -17.66 -0.93
N CYS A 158 -6.35 -18.63 -0.25
CA CYS A 158 -7.80 -18.81 -0.19
C CYS A 158 -8.51 -17.65 0.49
N SER A 159 -8.12 -17.30 1.70
CA SER A 159 -8.75 -16.22 2.47
C SER A 159 -8.47 -14.84 1.85
N TRP A 160 -7.33 -14.69 1.18
CA TRP A 160 -6.82 -13.40 0.76
C TRP A 160 -7.25 -12.99 -0.67
N ILE A 161 -7.07 -13.88 -1.67
CA ILE A 161 -7.41 -13.59 -3.07
C ILE A 161 -8.92 -13.61 -3.31
N ALA A 162 -9.63 -14.46 -2.57
CA ALA A 162 -11.08 -14.53 -2.64
C ALA A 162 -11.74 -13.31 -1.98
N LEU A 163 -11.14 -12.76 -0.92
CA LEU A 163 -11.71 -11.64 -0.21
C LEU A 163 -11.22 -10.31 -0.80
N GLU A 164 -9.96 -10.01 -0.96
CA GLU A 164 -9.57 -8.60 -1.24
C GLU A 164 -9.88 -8.05 -2.64
N GLY A 165 -10.43 -8.85 -3.56
CA GLY A 165 -10.98 -8.34 -4.83
C GLY A 165 -9.93 -7.74 -5.77
N MET A 166 -8.71 -8.27 -5.74
CA MET A 166 -7.58 -7.77 -6.53
C MET A 166 -7.93 -7.65 -8.01
N SER A 167 -7.41 -6.60 -8.62
CA SER A 167 -7.66 -6.26 -10.01
C SER A 167 -6.39 -6.17 -10.83
N SER A 168 -5.23 -6.00 -10.19
CA SER A 168 -3.94 -5.78 -10.84
C SER A 168 -2.81 -6.55 -10.16
N ILE A 169 -1.69 -6.73 -10.87
CA ILE A 169 -0.45 -7.27 -10.28
C ILE A 169 0.07 -6.40 -9.14
N ARG A 170 -0.25 -5.11 -9.17
CA ARG A 170 0.12 -4.16 -8.12
C ARG A 170 -0.65 -4.40 -6.82
N ASP A 171 -1.91 -4.83 -6.92
CA ASP A 171 -2.70 -5.28 -5.77
C ASP A 171 -2.13 -6.58 -5.16
N VAL A 172 -1.49 -7.42 -5.99
CA VAL A 172 -0.76 -8.59 -5.50
C VAL A 172 0.50 -8.14 -4.75
N TYR A 173 1.28 -7.23 -5.33
CA TYR A 173 2.48 -6.68 -4.67
C TYR A 173 2.19 -5.92 -3.38
N LYS A 174 0.99 -5.37 -3.19
CA LYS A 174 0.56 -4.73 -1.92
C LYS A 174 0.81 -5.62 -0.70
N GLN A 175 0.59 -6.93 -0.81
CA GLN A 175 0.79 -7.83 0.34
C GLN A 175 2.24 -8.04 0.69
N PHE A 176 3.10 -8.08 -0.32
CA PHE A 176 4.52 -8.30 -0.11
C PHE A 176 5.22 -7.00 0.26
N TYR A 177 4.58 -5.87 0.00
CA TYR A 177 5.18 -4.57 0.21
C TYR A 177 5.64 -4.31 1.65
N PRO A 178 4.87 -4.63 2.71
CA PRO A 178 5.38 -4.58 4.09
C PRO A 178 6.60 -5.47 4.35
N TYR A 179 6.79 -6.51 3.54
CA TYR A 179 7.86 -7.49 3.62
C TYR A 179 8.93 -7.28 2.52
N LYS A 180 8.91 -6.17 1.78
CA LYS A 180 9.83 -5.96 0.64
C LYS A 180 11.31 -5.94 1.02
N ASP A 181 11.59 -5.59 2.28
CA ASP A 181 12.93 -5.57 2.85
C ASP A 181 13.30 -6.92 3.52
N SER A 182 12.52 -7.96 3.24
CA SER A 182 12.77 -9.34 3.66
C SER A 182 12.88 -10.28 2.45
N ASP A 183 13.45 -11.47 2.62
CA ASP A 183 13.79 -12.42 1.54
C ASP A 183 12.59 -13.09 0.83
N TRP A 184 11.40 -12.49 0.90
CA TRP A 184 10.10 -13.05 0.52
C TRP A 184 9.84 -13.03 -1.00
N PHE A 185 10.79 -12.55 -1.80
CA PHE A 185 10.65 -12.51 -3.25
C PHE A 185 10.67 -13.88 -3.94
N ARG A 186 10.82 -14.98 -3.19
CA ARG A 186 10.46 -16.33 -3.63
C ARG A 186 9.22 -16.79 -2.89
N MET A 187 8.06 -16.47 -3.45
CA MET A 187 6.80 -17.01 -2.97
C MET A 187 6.55 -18.39 -3.59
N LEU A 188 6.36 -19.39 -2.74
CA LEU A 188 5.71 -20.64 -3.14
C LEU A 188 4.21 -20.41 -3.05
N TRP A 189 3.59 -20.20 -4.20
CA TRP A 189 2.14 -20.16 -4.30
C TRP A 189 1.57 -21.51 -3.88
N CYS A 190 0.54 -21.51 -3.04
CA CYS A 190 -0.40 -22.62 -2.96
C CYS A 190 -1.56 -22.28 -3.92
N PRO A 191 -1.58 -22.81 -5.16
CA PRO A 191 -2.63 -22.52 -6.14
C PRO A 191 -3.98 -23.18 -5.83
N THR A 192 -4.10 -23.84 -4.68
CA THR A 192 -5.28 -24.63 -4.29
C THR A 192 -5.70 -24.24 -2.87
N GLY A 193 -6.99 -24.02 -2.66
CA GLY A 193 -7.50 -23.59 -1.35
C GLY A 193 -7.12 -24.54 -0.24
N ALA A 194 -6.43 -24.00 0.77
CA ALA A 194 -6.10 -24.52 2.11
C ALA A 194 -5.57 -25.96 2.32
N ASP A 195 -5.76 -26.93 1.42
CA ASP A 195 -5.62 -28.36 1.77
C ASP A 195 -4.70 -29.20 0.85
N VAL A 196 -3.92 -28.59 -0.06
CA VAL A 196 -2.91 -29.37 -0.83
C VAL A 196 -1.54 -28.74 -0.63
N SER A 197 -0.83 -29.31 0.33
CA SER A 197 0.49 -28.93 0.82
C SER A 197 1.56 -28.97 -0.27
N GLY A 198 2.53 -28.06 -0.10
CA GLY A 198 3.45 -27.62 -1.14
C GLY A 198 4.48 -28.62 -1.62
N ASN A 199 5.20 -28.23 -2.67
CA ASN A 199 6.52 -28.76 -2.99
C ASN A 199 7.32 -27.77 -3.85
N HIS A 200 8.62 -27.86 -3.65
CA HIS A 200 9.73 -27.22 -4.38
C HIS A 200 9.51 -27.18 -5.90
N ILE A 201 10.03 -26.15 -6.58
CA ILE A 201 10.07 -26.09 -8.06
C ILE A 201 10.97 -27.22 -8.58
N SER A 202 10.37 -28.35 -8.93
CA SER A 202 10.89 -29.34 -9.88
C SER A 202 10.04 -29.27 -11.15
N LYS A 203 10.54 -29.77 -12.29
CA LYS A 203 9.82 -29.77 -13.59
C LYS A 203 8.38 -30.23 -13.38
N VAL A 204 7.44 -29.32 -13.59
CA VAL A 204 6.02 -29.49 -13.30
C VAL A 204 5.47 -30.68 -14.10
N GLY A 205 5.06 -31.72 -13.38
CA GLY A 205 4.17 -32.76 -13.89
C GLY A 205 2.77 -32.20 -14.15
N THR A 206 1.96 -32.97 -14.87
CA THR A 206 0.63 -32.59 -15.37
C THR A 206 -0.27 -32.05 -14.25
N THR A 207 -0.69 -30.79 -14.37
CA THR A 207 -1.76 -30.22 -13.54
C THR A 207 -3.04 -31.02 -13.73
N MET A 208 -3.74 -31.36 -12.63
CA MET A 208 -5.05 -32.01 -12.72
C MET A 208 -5.99 -31.18 -13.63
N PRO A 209 -6.72 -31.83 -14.56
CA PRO A 209 -7.68 -31.12 -15.39
C PRO A 209 -8.77 -30.51 -14.50
N PHE A 210 -8.95 -29.19 -14.61
CA PHE A 210 -10.00 -28.45 -13.94
C PHE A 210 -11.37 -28.98 -14.41
N SER A 211 -11.97 -29.91 -13.67
CA SER A 211 -13.34 -30.35 -13.93
C SER A 211 -14.32 -29.27 -13.45
N THR A 212 -15.29 -28.92 -14.30
CA THR A 212 -16.41 -28.04 -13.95
C THR A 212 -17.48 -28.74 -13.10
N THR A 213 -17.30 -30.04 -12.83
CA THR A 213 -18.24 -30.89 -12.10
C THR A 213 -18.01 -30.92 -10.59
N HIS A 214 -16.92 -30.34 -10.09
CA HIS A 214 -16.69 -30.20 -8.65
C HIS A 214 -17.31 -28.90 -8.13
N THR A 215 -18.12 -29.00 -7.07
CA THR A 215 -18.61 -27.86 -6.28
C THR A 215 -17.45 -27.26 -5.49
N TYR A 216 -16.74 -26.34 -6.12
CA TYR A 216 -15.74 -25.51 -5.47
C TYR A 216 -16.37 -24.71 -4.32
N ARG A 217 -15.63 -24.53 -3.20
CA ARG A 217 -16.05 -23.60 -2.15
C ARG A 217 -16.19 -22.20 -2.77
N ARG A 218 -17.10 -21.37 -2.26
CA ARG A 218 -17.31 -19.99 -2.76
C ARG A 218 -15.99 -19.20 -2.90
N CYS A 219 -15.06 -19.43 -1.99
CA CYS A 219 -13.72 -18.84 -2.00
C CYS A 219 -12.84 -19.31 -3.18
N ASP A 220 -12.84 -20.59 -3.52
CA ASP A 220 -12.06 -21.15 -4.64
C ASP A 220 -12.51 -20.55 -5.99
N ARG A 221 -13.83 -20.39 -6.19
CA ARG A 221 -14.37 -19.72 -7.39
C ARG A 221 -13.89 -18.29 -7.48
N GLN A 222 -13.89 -17.56 -6.37
CA GLN A 222 -13.47 -16.16 -6.33
C GLN A 222 -11.96 -16.02 -6.54
N PHE A 223 -11.15 -16.95 -6.02
CA PHE A 223 -9.72 -17.04 -6.32
C PHE A 223 -9.47 -17.13 -7.83
N VAL A 224 -10.13 -18.08 -8.53
CA VAL A 224 -9.97 -18.27 -9.98
C VAL A 224 -10.38 -17.03 -10.76
N ILE A 225 -11.48 -16.37 -10.38
CA ILE A 225 -11.93 -15.12 -11.01
C ILE A 225 -10.87 -14.02 -10.84
N THR A 226 -10.30 -13.88 -9.65
CA THR A 226 -9.27 -12.89 -9.36
C THR A 226 -7.99 -13.15 -10.17
N ILE A 227 -7.49 -14.39 -10.22
CA ILE A 227 -6.31 -14.73 -11.02
C ILE A 227 -6.54 -14.42 -12.52
N ARG A 228 -7.70 -14.80 -13.06
CA ARG A 228 -8.06 -14.49 -14.46
C ARG A 228 -8.10 -12.99 -14.72
N ARG A 229 -8.60 -12.20 -13.77
CA ARG A 229 -8.65 -10.72 -13.87
C ARG A 229 -7.25 -10.12 -13.90
N VAL A 230 -6.35 -10.58 -13.02
CA VAL A 230 -4.95 -10.12 -13.00
C VAL A 230 -4.23 -10.46 -14.30
N LEU A 231 -4.37 -11.70 -14.79
CA LEU A 231 -3.80 -12.15 -16.08
C LEU A 231 -4.35 -11.34 -17.26
N LYS A 232 -5.67 -11.09 -17.30
CA LYS A 232 -6.32 -10.27 -18.33
C LYS A 232 -5.76 -8.83 -18.35
N ASN A 233 -5.38 -8.31 -17.19
CA ASN A 233 -4.76 -6.98 -17.05
C ASN A 233 -3.24 -7.00 -17.22
N GLY A 234 -2.68 -8.07 -17.79
CA GLY A 234 -1.25 -8.18 -18.12
C GLY A 234 -0.35 -8.54 -16.93
N GLY A 235 -0.92 -8.87 -15.77
CA GLY A 235 -0.16 -9.30 -14.60
C GLY A 235 0.21 -10.79 -14.68
N ASP A 236 1.48 -11.11 -14.48
CA ASP A 236 1.96 -12.49 -14.37
C ASP A 236 2.26 -12.79 -12.89
N ILE A 237 1.38 -13.56 -12.23
CA ILE A 237 1.53 -13.88 -10.80
C ILE A 237 2.69 -14.86 -10.53
N LEU A 238 3.21 -15.51 -11.57
CA LEU A 238 4.29 -16.49 -11.47
C LEU A 238 5.69 -15.88 -11.72
N LYS A 239 5.76 -14.56 -11.96
CA LYS A 239 7.00 -13.79 -12.16
C LYS A 239 7.17 -12.67 -11.14
#